data_AF-A8WGI7-F1
#
_entry.id   AF-A8WGI7-F1
#
_cell.length_a   1.000
_cell.length_b   1.000
_cell.length_c   1.000
_cell.angle_alpha   90.00
_cell.angle_beta   90.00
_cell.angle_gamma   90.00
#
_symmetry.space_group_name_H-M   'P 1'
#
loop_
_entity.id
_entity.type
_entity.pdbx_description
1 polymer ?
#
loop_
_entity_poly.entity_id
_entity_poly.type
_entity_poly.pdbx_seq_one_letter_code
_entity_poly.pdbx_strand_id
1 'polypeptide(L)'
;GRPQFDDQGKAVILVHDIKKDFYKKFLYEPFPVESSLLEVLSDHLNAEIAAGTITSKQDAMDYITWTYFFRRLMMNPSYYNLEDVGHESMNKFLSNLVEKSLIDLECSYCIEIAEDNRSIEPQTYGRIASYYYLKHQTVRMFKDRLKSDCSVEDLLSVLSDSEEYADLPVRHNEDQMNSELARHLPIEVNPHSMDSGHTKTHLLLQAHFSRAMLPCPDYATDTKSVLDNAIRICQAMLDVAAHHGWLVTALNIAHLVQMVVQARWVNDPCLITVPNLEKHHLHLFSKWNQGKRKAISGDFTGPIECLPELIAVCGGREDIFSSILEHDVQVTQISQAWNFVSNLPVIDVSLCIKGWWENESQTLPIHTVPPGTQDKKWMMLHADQEYVLQVNLQRIRTGYRKGRQDSKAIAPKFPKAKDEGWFLILGEVDKRELVALKRIGYVRNRNSVSVAFYTPESTGRYIYTLYLMSDSYLGMDQQYDIYLNIVPASISAQVNSEVTGALGTLALQ
;
A
#
# COMPACT_ATOMS: atom_id res chain seq x y z
N GLY A 1 -39.53 -19.31 -15.30
CA GLY A 1 -40.39 -19.87 -14.24
C GLY A 1 -39.50 -20.57 -13.25
N ARG A 2 -39.99 -20.88 -12.05
CA ARG A 2 -39.24 -21.72 -11.11
C ARG A 2 -39.30 -23.16 -11.61
N PRO A 3 -38.15 -23.77 -11.96
CA PRO A 3 -38.14 -25.17 -12.38
C PRO A 3 -38.83 -26.02 -11.30
N GLN A 4 -39.69 -26.96 -11.70
CA GLN A 4 -40.51 -27.85 -10.84
C GLN A 4 -41.84 -27.28 -10.28
N PHE A 5 -42.09 -25.97 -10.33
CA PHE A 5 -43.31 -25.38 -9.74
C PHE A 5 -44.20 -24.65 -10.74
N ASP A 6 -43.63 -24.06 -11.78
CA ASP A 6 -44.37 -23.23 -12.74
C ASP A 6 -44.23 -23.81 -14.16
N ASP A 7 -45.34 -23.92 -14.90
CA ASP A 7 -45.34 -24.36 -16.31
C ASP A 7 -44.84 -23.27 -17.27
N GLN A 8 -44.87 -22.00 -16.85
CA GLN A 8 -44.40 -20.86 -17.63
C GLN A 8 -43.85 -19.76 -16.73
N GLY A 9 -42.84 -19.02 -17.21
CA GLY A 9 -42.39 -17.76 -16.60
C GLY A 9 -42.89 -16.57 -17.42
N LYS A 10 -43.51 -15.59 -16.77
CA LYS A 10 -43.90 -14.33 -17.42
C LYS A 10 -43.06 -13.20 -16.86
N ALA A 11 -42.46 -12.40 -17.74
CA ALA A 11 -41.75 -11.18 -17.39
C ALA A 11 -42.34 -10.03 -18.19
N VAL A 12 -42.57 -8.89 -17.54
CA VAL A 12 -43.04 -7.65 -18.18
C VAL A 12 -41.96 -6.60 -18.01
N ILE A 13 -41.47 -6.05 -19.12
CA ILE A 13 -40.43 -5.02 -19.12
C ILE A 13 -41.10 -3.69 -19.42
N LEU A 14 -41.06 -2.78 -18.46
CA LEU A 14 -41.50 -1.40 -18.63
C LEU A 14 -40.32 -0.59 -19.16
N VAL A 15 -40.46 -0.01 -20.34
CA VAL A 15 -39.38 0.71 -21.01
C VAL A 15 -39.93 1.91 -21.76
N HIS A 16 -39.10 2.94 -21.93
CA HIS A 16 -39.37 4.04 -22.84
C HIS A 16 -39.62 3.52 -24.27
N ASP A 17 -40.61 4.07 -24.97
CA ASP A 17 -41.09 3.57 -26.27
C ASP A 17 -39.97 3.43 -27.31
N ILE A 18 -39.04 4.41 -27.35
CA ILE A 18 -37.86 4.39 -28.23
C ILE A 18 -36.99 3.13 -28.07
N LYS A 19 -36.91 2.54 -26.87
CA LYS A 19 -36.09 1.34 -26.60
C LYS A 19 -36.90 0.03 -26.76
N LYS A 20 -38.20 0.11 -26.99
CA LYS A 20 -39.09 -1.06 -27.07
C LYS A 20 -38.64 -2.06 -28.13
N ASP A 21 -38.39 -1.59 -29.35
CA ASP A 21 -37.98 -2.46 -30.45
C ASP A 21 -36.58 -3.03 -30.26
N PHE A 22 -35.68 -2.27 -29.62
CA PHE A 22 -34.36 -2.75 -29.24
C PHE A 22 -34.45 -3.97 -28.30
N TYR A 23 -35.18 -3.84 -27.18
CA TYR A 23 -35.36 -4.96 -26.25
C TYR A 23 -36.16 -6.10 -26.89
N LYS A 24 -37.20 -5.79 -27.65
CA LYS A 24 -37.98 -6.81 -28.36
C LYS A 24 -37.07 -7.64 -29.27
N LYS A 25 -36.20 -7.02 -30.05
CA LYS A 25 -35.28 -7.73 -30.93
C LYS A 25 -34.33 -8.63 -30.13
N PHE A 26 -33.60 -8.07 -29.16
CA PHE A 26 -32.51 -8.80 -28.48
C PHE A 26 -32.92 -9.69 -27.31
N LEU A 27 -34.20 -9.72 -26.95
CA LEU A 27 -34.74 -10.74 -26.03
C LEU A 27 -35.15 -12.01 -26.77
N TYR A 28 -35.48 -11.91 -28.06
CA TYR A 28 -35.88 -13.05 -28.90
C TYR A 28 -34.77 -13.51 -29.85
N GLU A 29 -33.85 -12.61 -30.22
CA GLU A 29 -32.64 -12.91 -30.98
C GLU A 29 -31.39 -12.76 -30.09
N PRO A 30 -30.37 -13.62 -30.26
CA PRO A 30 -29.11 -13.49 -29.52
C PRO A 30 -28.46 -12.11 -29.73
N PHE A 31 -27.96 -11.51 -28.66
CA PHE A 31 -27.26 -10.22 -28.72
C PHE A 31 -25.86 -10.39 -29.33
N PRO A 32 -25.48 -9.59 -30.34
CA PRO A 32 -24.12 -9.63 -30.91
C PRO A 32 -23.13 -9.06 -29.89
N VAL A 33 -22.10 -9.83 -29.57
CA VAL A 33 -21.02 -9.40 -28.66
C VAL A 33 -19.81 -8.97 -29.50
N GLU A 34 -19.32 -7.76 -29.23
CA GLU A 34 -18.10 -7.20 -29.81
C GLU A 34 -17.03 -7.03 -28.73
N SER A 35 -15.76 -6.95 -29.13
CA SER A 35 -14.65 -6.67 -28.20
C SER A 35 -14.46 -5.17 -27.95
N SER A 36 -14.19 -4.79 -26.70
CA SER A 36 -13.75 -3.45 -26.27
C SER A 36 -12.26 -3.39 -25.90
N LEU A 37 -11.44 -4.36 -26.34
CA LEU A 37 -10.02 -4.43 -25.97
C LEU A 37 -9.23 -3.16 -26.36
N LEU A 38 -9.64 -2.47 -27.41
CA LEU A 38 -8.94 -1.28 -27.93
C LEU A 38 -8.83 -0.14 -26.90
N GLU A 39 -9.77 -0.04 -25.97
CA GLU A 39 -9.80 1.02 -24.95
C GLU A 39 -8.75 0.81 -23.84
N VAL A 40 -8.33 -0.44 -23.63
CA VAL A 40 -7.44 -0.86 -22.53
C VAL A 40 -6.20 -1.61 -23.02
N LEU A 41 -5.93 -1.56 -24.33
CA LEU A 41 -4.87 -2.35 -24.96
C LEU A 41 -3.49 -2.01 -24.38
N SER A 42 -3.22 -0.73 -24.10
CA SER A 42 -1.96 -0.26 -23.54
C SER A 42 -1.63 -0.96 -22.20
N ASP A 43 -2.60 -1.11 -21.29
CA ASP A 43 -2.37 -1.78 -20.00
C ASP A 43 -2.05 -3.27 -20.18
N HIS A 44 -2.74 -3.94 -21.10
CA HIS A 44 -2.46 -5.35 -21.43
C HIS A 44 -1.09 -5.54 -22.06
N LEU A 45 -0.72 -4.68 -23.02
CA LEU A 45 0.61 -4.72 -23.63
C LEU A 45 1.70 -4.46 -22.59
N ASN A 46 1.52 -3.47 -21.70
CA ASN A 46 2.47 -3.22 -20.61
C ASN A 46 2.64 -4.44 -19.71
N ALA A 47 1.55 -5.13 -19.37
CA ALA A 47 1.62 -6.33 -18.53
C ALA A 47 2.44 -7.45 -19.21
N GLU A 48 2.21 -7.70 -20.50
CA GLU A 48 2.92 -8.72 -21.27
C GLU A 48 4.40 -8.35 -21.56
N ILE A 49 4.70 -7.06 -21.75
CA ILE A 49 6.07 -6.56 -21.86
C ILE A 49 6.80 -6.71 -20.52
N ALA A 50 6.15 -6.36 -19.41
CA ALA A 50 6.70 -6.53 -18.06
C ALA A 50 6.92 -8.01 -17.70
N ALA A 51 6.08 -8.92 -18.22
CA ALA A 51 6.24 -10.37 -18.07
C ALA A 51 7.32 -10.97 -18.98
N GLY A 52 7.78 -10.23 -20.01
CA GLY A 52 8.75 -10.70 -21.00
C GLY A 52 8.14 -11.54 -22.14
N THR A 53 6.81 -11.61 -22.25
CA THR A 53 6.11 -12.27 -23.37
C THR A 53 6.28 -11.48 -24.67
N ILE A 54 6.24 -10.14 -24.57
CA ILE A 54 6.37 -9.23 -25.71
C ILE A 54 7.70 -8.50 -25.58
N THR A 55 8.58 -8.70 -26.56
CA THR A 55 9.91 -8.06 -26.61
C THR A 55 10.12 -7.21 -27.85
N SER A 56 9.19 -7.27 -28.80
CA SER A 56 9.26 -6.53 -30.06
C SER A 56 7.87 -6.10 -30.55
N LYS A 57 7.83 -5.15 -31.49
CA LYS A 57 6.58 -4.74 -32.16
C LYS A 57 5.88 -5.91 -32.87
N GLN A 58 6.64 -6.86 -33.41
CA GLN A 58 6.09 -8.04 -34.06
C GLN A 58 5.39 -8.95 -33.07
N ASP A 59 5.99 -9.20 -31.90
CA ASP A 59 5.37 -10.00 -30.83
C ASP A 59 4.05 -9.39 -30.38
N ALA A 60 3.97 -8.05 -30.30
CA ALA A 60 2.74 -7.34 -29.95
C ALA A 60 1.63 -7.49 -31.01
N MET A 61 1.98 -7.43 -32.30
CA MET A 61 1.02 -7.71 -33.37
C MET A 61 0.55 -9.16 -33.30
N ASP A 62 1.48 -10.11 -33.13
CA ASP A 62 1.18 -11.53 -33.01
C ASP A 62 0.27 -11.78 -31.80
N TYR A 63 0.55 -11.16 -30.65
CA TYR A 63 -0.29 -11.22 -29.44
C TYR A 63 -1.75 -10.85 -29.74
N ILE A 64 -1.97 -9.74 -30.48
CA ILE A 64 -3.32 -9.29 -30.83
C ILE A 64 -4.06 -10.35 -31.67
N THR A 65 -3.38 -11.12 -32.52
CA THR A 65 -4.03 -12.17 -33.34
C THR A 65 -4.68 -13.29 -32.52
N TRP A 66 -4.22 -13.51 -31.27
CA TRP A 66 -4.79 -14.52 -30.37
C TRP A 66 -6.06 -14.05 -29.65
N THR A 67 -6.41 -12.77 -29.77
CA THR A 67 -7.50 -12.17 -29.01
C THR A 67 -8.87 -12.39 -29.65
N TYR A 68 -9.92 -12.28 -28.84
CA TYR A 68 -11.30 -12.22 -29.35
C TYR A 68 -11.52 -11.01 -30.26
N PHE A 69 -10.85 -9.89 -29.98
CA PHE A 69 -10.86 -8.70 -30.82
C PHE A 69 -10.49 -9.01 -32.27
N PHE A 70 -9.37 -9.70 -32.50
CA PHE A 70 -8.94 -10.03 -33.87
C PHE A 70 -9.97 -10.90 -34.61
N ARG A 71 -10.60 -11.86 -33.92
CA ARG A 71 -11.70 -12.66 -34.50
C ARG A 71 -12.90 -11.80 -34.90
N ARG A 72 -13.25 -10.80 -34.10
CA ARG A 72 -14.36 -9.88 -34.39
C ARG A 72 -14.01 -8.87 -35.48
N LEU A 73 -12.77 -8.39 -35.53
CA LEU A 73 -12.27 -7.52 -36.58
C LEU A 73 -12.48 -8.12 -37.98
N MET A 74 -12.29 -9.44 -38.12
CA MET A 74 -12.52 -10.15 -39.39
C MET A 74 -13.99 -10.30 -39.76
N MET A 75 -14.89 -10.34 -38.77
CA MET A 75 -16.32 -10.59 -38.98
C MET A 75 -17.13 -9.31 -39.12
N ASN A 76 -16.70 -8.22 -38.49
CA ASN A 76 -17.39 -6.93 -38.48
C ASN A 76 -16.37 -5.76 -38.50
N PRO A 77 -15.58 -5.61 -39.58
CA PRO A 77 -14.49 -4.64 -39.65
C PRO A 77 -14.99 -3.19 -39.50
N SER A 78 -16.18 -2.87 -40.04
CA SER A 78 -16.75 -1.52 -39.99
C SER A 78 -17.07 -1.06 -38.55
N TYR A 79 -17.34 -1.99 -37.63
CA TYR A 79 -17.51 -1.65 -36.20
C TYR A 79 -16.22 -1.08 -35.59
N TYR A 80 -15.07 -1.53 -36.07
CA TYR A 80 -13.75 -1.12 -35.62
C TYR A 80 -13.11 -0.03 -36.51
N ASN A 81 -13.91 0.60 -37.38
CA ASN A 81 -13.45 1.58 -38.36
C ASN A 81 -12.40 1.05 -39.35
N LEU A 82 -12.48 -0.24 -39.69
CA LEU A 82 -11.69 -0.85 -40.77
C LEU A 82 -12.54 -0.95 -42.03
N GLU A 83 -12.02 -0.43 -43.15
CA GLU A 83 -12.75 -0.39 -44.44
C GLU A 83 -12.82 -1.76 -45.12
N ASP A 84 -11.71 -2.50 -45.14
CA ASP A 84 -11.62 -3.81 -45.75
C ASP A 84 -10.71 -4.77 -44.95
N VAL A 85 -10.92 -6.07 -45.14
CA VAL A 85 -10.16 -7.14 -44.48
C VAL A 85 -8.98 -7.64 -45.33
N GLY A 86 -8.50 -6.83 -46.28
CA GLY A 86 -7.30 -7.11 -47.05
C GLY A 86 -6.07 -7.23 -46.15
N HIS A 87 -5.12 -8.12 -46.50
CA HIS A 87 -3.90 -8.34 -45.72
C HIS A 87 -3.12 -7.05 -45.47
N GLU A 88 -3.03 -6.16 -46.45
CA GLU A 88 -2.32 -4.88 -46.33
C GLU A 88 -3.01 -3.91 -45.37
N SER A 89 -4.32 -3.69 -45.54
CA SER A 89 -5.12 -2.82 -44.66
C SER A 89 -5.14 -3.30 -43.22
N MET A 90 -5.25 -4.62 -43.01
CA MET A 90 -5.23 -5.24 -41.69
C MET A 90 -3.88 -5.08 -41.00
N ASN A 91 -2.78 -5.38 -41.70
CA ASN A 91 -1.44 -5.20 -41.15
C ASN A 91 -1.19 -3.73 -40.81
N LYS A 92 -1.60 -2.80 -41.67
CA LYS A 92 -1.51 -1.36 -41.40
C LYS A 92 -2.32 -0.96 -40.18
N PHE A 93 -3.55 -1.47 -40.04
CA PHE A 93 -4.41 -1.20 -38.89
C PHE A 93 -3.80 -1.71 -37.58
N LEU A 94 -3.35 -2.96 -37.54
CA LEU A 94 -2.72 -3.56 -36.35
C LEU A 94 -1.40 -2.87 -36.00
N SER A 95 -0.58 -2.55 -37.01
CA SER A 95 0.67 -1.83 -36.81
C SER A 95 0.44 -0.44 -36.21
N ASN A 96 -0.52 0.33 -36.73
CA ASN A 96 -0.88 1.64 -36.17
C ASN A 96 -1.42 1.52 -34.74
N LEU A 97 -2.20 0.48 -34.45
CA LEU A 97 -2.77 0.24 -33.13
C LEU A 97 -1.68 -0.09 -32.09
N VAL A 98 -0.75 -0.98 -32.44
CA VAL A 98 0.41 -1.32 -31.60
C VAL A 98 1.27 -0.08 -31.40
N GLU A 99 1.59 0.65 -32.48
CA GLU A 99 2.43 1.85 -32.41
C GLU A 99 1.83 2.92 -31.50
N LYS A 100 0.53 3.21 -31.64
CA LYS A 100 -0.16 4.13 -30.74
C LYS A 100 -0.05 3.68 -29.28
N SER A 101 -0.33 2.41 -29.00
CA SER A 101 -0.32 1.89 -27.63
C SER A 101 1.09 1.93 -27.01
N LEU A 102 2.12 1.62 -27.80
CA LEU A 102 3.51 1.72 -27.35
C LEU A 102 3.93 3.17 -27.08
N ILE A 103 3.51 4.13 -27.92
CA ILE A 103 3.75 5.56 -27.68
C ILE A 103 3.06 6.01 -26.38
N ASP A 104 1.83 5.58 -26.14
CA ASP A 104 1.10 5.91 -24.90
C ASP A 104 1.82 5.38 -23.66
N LEU A 105 2.40 4.18 -23.75
CA LEU A 105 3.20 3.55 -22.68
C LEU A 105 4.55 4.23 -22.47
N GLU A 106 5.25 4.59 -23.54
CA GLU A 106 6.51 5.34 -23.49
C GLU A 106 6.27 6.73 -22.87
N CYS A 107 5.20 7.43 -23.27
CA CYS A 107 4.77 8.69 -22.66
C CYS A 107 4.38 8.55 -21.17
N SER A 108 4.12 7.32 -20.71
CA SER A 108 3.80 6.99 -19.32
C SER A 108 5.01 6.45 -18.55
N TYR A 109 6.20 6.46 -19.17
CA TYR A 109 7.45 5.93 -18.61
C TYR A 109 7.39 4.44 -18.27
N CYS A 110 6.48 3.70 -18.89
CA CYS A 110 6.28 2.28 -18.61
C CYS A 110 7.27 1.39 -19.37
N ILE A 111 7.65 1.80 -20.57
CA ILE A 111 8.52 1.04 -21.46
C ILE A 111 9.58 1.96 -22.08
N GLU A 112 10.62 1.36 -22.62
CA GLU A 112 11.63 2.00 -23.45
C GLU A 112 11.76 1.22 -24.76
N ILE A 113 11.79 1.93 -25.88
CA ILE A 113 12.11 1.35 -27.18
C ILE A 113 13.61 1.54 -27.41
N ALA A 114 14.34 0.44 -27.57
CA ALA A 114 15.79 0.48 -27.76
C ALA A 114 16.17 1.24 -29.04
N GLU A 115 17.44 1.67 -29.13
CA GLU A 115 17.98 2.46 -30.26
C GLU A 115 17.81 1.79 -31.63
N ASP A 116 17.68 0.46 -31.66
CA ASP A 116 17.45 -0.31 -32.87
C ASP A 116 16.00 -0.22 -33.38
N ASN A 117 15.12 0.48 -32.66
CA ASN A 117 13.68 0.64 -32.89
C ASN A 117 12.93 -0.69 -32.99
N ARG A 118 13.48 -1.78 -32.44
CA ARG A 118 12.90 -3.13 -32.51
C ARG A 118 12.68 -3.74 -31.15
N SER A 119 13.65 -3.62 -30.26
CA SER A 119 13.56 -4.17 -28.91
C SER A 119 12.77 -3.25 -27.99
N ILE A 120 11.90 -3.84 -27.19
CA ILE A 120 11.05 -3.15 -26.22
C ILE A 120 11.40 -3.69 -24.84
N GLU A 121 11.75 -2.80 -23.91
CA GLU A 121 12.14 -3.16 -22.55
C GLU A 121 11.19 -2.52 -21.52
N PRO A 122 10.77 -3.26 -20.48
CA PRO A 122 9.94 -2.70 -19.41
C PRO A 122 10.78 -1.84 -18.46
N GLN A 123 10.34 -0.61 -18.21
CA GLN A 123 10.89 0.26 -17.18
C GLN A 123 10.27 -0.05 -15.80
N THR A 124 10.84 0.53 -14.74
CA THR A 124 10.38 0.33 -13.36
C THR A 124 8.89 0.66 -13.18
N TYR A 125 8.41 1.75 -13.78
CA TYR A 125 7.00 2.15 -13.70
C TYR A 125 6.07 1.15 -14.40
N GLY A 126 6.49 0.58 -15.53
CA GLY A 126 5.72 -0.46 -16.23
C GLY A 126 5.59 -1.74 -15.39
N ARG A 127 6.67 -2.14 -14.73
CA ARG A 127 6.67 -3.25 -13.76
C ARG A 127 5.78 -2.99 -12.55
N ILE A 128 5.81 -1.78 -11.99
CA ILE A 128 4.93 -1.37 -10.88
C ILE A 128 3.46 -1.41 -11.33
N ALA A 129 3.13 -0.83 -12.49
CA ALA A 129 1.77 -0.83 -13.03
C ALA A 129 1.23 -2.25 -13.22
N SER A 130 2.04 -3.13 -13.83
CA SER A 130 1.72 -4.55 -14.05
C SER A 130 1.52 -5.31 -12.73
N TYR A 131 2.45 -5.17 -11.79
CA TYR A 131 2.42 -5.88 -10.51
C TYR A 131 1.18 -5.55 -9.66
N TYR A 132 0.78 -4.28 -9.63
CA TYR A 132 -0.36 -3.80 -8.84
C TYR A 132 -1.67 -3.71 -9.64
N TYR A 133 -1.68 -4.12 -10.91
CA TYR A 133 -2.84 -4.01 -11.81
C TYR A 133 -3.40 -2.58 -11.89
N LEU A 134 -2.52 -1.59 -12.04
CA LEU A 134 -2.88 -0.18 -12.17
C LEU A 134 -2.87 0.24 -13.63
N LYS A 135 -3.71 1.22 -13.95
CA LYS A 135 -3.71 1.84 -15.28
C LYS A 135 -2.40 2.61 -15.49
N HIS A 136 -1.83 2.58 -16.69
CA HIS A 136 -0.57 3.26 -16.99
C HIS A 136 -0.63 4.77 -16.76
N GLN A 137 -1.81 5.38 -16.94
CA GLN A 137 -2.06 6.80 -16.64
C GLN A 137 -1.91 7.13 -15.15
N THR A 138 -2.33 6.23 -14.25
CA THR A 138 -2.15 6.39 -12.81
C THR A 138 -0.67 6.44 -12.45
N VAL A 139 0.12 5.55 -13.03
CA VAL A 139 1.55 5.46 -12.73
C VAL A 139 2.33 6.61 -13.39
N ARG A 140 1.90 7.09 -14.56
CA ARG A 140 2.36 8.36 -15.13
C ARG A 140 2.12 9.52 -14.18
N MET A 141 0.92 9.61 -13.60
CA MET A 141 0.59 10.64 -12.63
C MET A 141 1.49 10.56 -11.37
N PHE A 142 1.86 9.36 -10.92
CA PHE A 142 2.84 9.21 -9.83
C PHE A 142 4.21 9.81 -10.19
N LYS A 143 4.70 9.58 -11.41
CA LYS A 143 5.96 10.16 -11.90
C LYS A 143 5.92 11.69 -11.86
N ASP A 144 4.79 12.29 -12.20
CA ASP A 144 4.64 13.74 -12.33
C ASP A 144 4.40 14.44 -10.98
N ARG A 145 3.72 13.77 -10.04
CA ARG A 145 3.23 14.41 -8.80
C ARG A 145 3.94 13.99 -7.52
N LEU A 146 4.46 12.77 -7.43
CA LEU A 146 5.22 12.36 -6.25
C LEU A 146 6.58 13.05 -6.22
N LYS A 147 7.00 13.48 -5.02
CA LYS A 147 8.25 14.18 -4.73
C LYS A 147 8.90 13.59 -3.48
N SER A 148 10.08 14.06 -3.13
CA SER A 148 10.85 13.57 -1.97
C SER A 148 10.27 13.96 -0.60
N ASP A 149 9.37 14.94 -0.56
CA ASP A 149 8.85 15.56 0.66
C ASP A 149 7.32 15.68 0.68
N CYS A 150 6.60 14.80 -0.02
CA CYS A 150 5.13 14.81 -0.03
C CYS A 150 4.55 14.65 1.38
N SER A 151 3.63 15.54 1.74
CA SER A 151 2.82 15.42 2.94
C SER A 151 1.74 14.35 2.81
N VAL A 152 1.10 13.97 3.91
CA VAL A 152 -0.05 13.04 3.89
C VAL A 152 -1.21 13.62 3.06
N GLU A 153 -1.38 14.95 3.05
CA GLU A 153 -2.41 15.63 2.26
C GLU A 153 -2.12 15.55 0.76
N ASP A 154 -0.86 15.77 0.35
CA ASP A 154 -0.42 15.60 -1.04
C ASP A 154 -0.65 14.17 -1.52
N LEU A 155 -0.27 13.19 -0.68
CA LEU A 155 -0.43 11.77 -0.99
C LEU A 155 -1.89 11.35 -1.05
N LEU A 156 -2.75 11.93 -0.20
CA LEU A 156 -4.19 11.70 -0.26
C LEU A 156 -4.79 12.24 -1.57
N SER A 157 -4.34 13.41 -2.04
CA SER A 157 -4.75 13.95 -3.34
C SER A 157 -4.25 13.08 -4.49
N VAL A 158 -3.00 12.63 -4.47
CA VAL A 158 -2.44 11.69 -5.46
C VAL A 158 -3.25 10.38 -5.49
N LEU A 159 -3.59 9.83 -4.31
CA LEU A 159 -4.42 8.65 -4.20
C LEU A 159 -5.83 8.87 -4.79
N SER A 160 -6.51 9.97 -4.47
CA SER A 160 -7.89 10.22 -4.93
C SER A 160 -7.98 10.51 -6.44
N ASP A 161 -6.92 11.07 -7.01
CA ASP A 161 -6.87 11.45 -8.43
C ASP A 161 -6.39 10.31 -9.34
N SER A 162 -6.29 9.09 -8.81
CA SER A 162 -5.90 7.92 -9.59
C SER A 162 -7.00 7.50 -10.58
N GLU A 163 -6.61 7.00 -11.74
CA GLU A 163 -7.52 6.66 -12.86
C GLU A 163 -8.41 5.44 -12.56
N GLU A 164 -8.11 4.70 -11.48
CA GLU A 164 -8.95 3.64 -10.94
C GLU A 164 -10.25 4.18 -10.32
N TYR A 165 -10.30 5.49 -10.01
CA TYR A 165 -11.46 6.16 -9.44
C TYR A 165 -12.22 7.05 -10.44
N ALA A 166 -11.76 7.14 -11.68
CA ALA A 166 -12.42 7.93 -12.73
C ALA A 166 -13.88 7.49 -12.95
N ASP A 167 -14.15 6.19 -12.84
CA ASP A 167 -15.47 5.58 -13.04
C ASP A 167 -16.32 5.52 -11.75
N LEU A 168 -15.87 6.12 -10.63
CA LEU A 168 -16.67 6.14 -9.41
C LEU A 168 -17.95 6.95 -9.67
N PRO A 169 -19.15 6.36 -9.47
CA PRO A 169 -20.39 7.00 -9.88
C PRO A 169 -20.68 8.22 -9.02
N VAL A 170 -21.00 9.33 -9.68
CA VAL A 170 -21.64 10.50 -9.06
C VAL A 170 -23.08 10.56 -9.56
N ARG A 171 -24.02 10.18 -8.70
CA ARG A 171 -25.45 10.06 -9.02
C ARG A 171 -26.13 11.43 -8.97
N HIS A 172 -27.36 11.49 -9.47
CA HIS A 172 -28.14 12.72 -9.46
C HIS A 172 -28.29 13.30 -8.04
N ASN A 173 -27.97 14.58 -7.87
CA ASN A 173 -27.98 15.35 -6.61
C ASN A 173 -26.84 15.01 -5.63
N GLU A 174 -25.94 14.10 -5.98
CA GLU A 174 -24.78 13.81 -5.12
C GLU A 174 -23.75 14.94 -5.14
N ASP A 175 -23.75 15.82 -6.13
CA ASP A 175 -22.94 17.05 -6.17
C ASP A 175 -23.27 17.99 -5.00
N GLN A 176 -24.55 18.17 -4.69
CA GLN A 176 -24.98 18.94 -3.52
C GLN A 176 -24.61 18.24 -2.21
N MET A 177 -24.81 16.91 -2.14
CA MET A 177 -24.44 16.12 -0.96
C MET A 177 -22.92 16.13 -0.72
N ASN A 178 -22.12 16.09 -1.79
CA ASN A 178 -20.66 16.22 -1.74
C ASN A 178 -20.26 17.58 -1.20
N SER A 179 -20.91 18.66 -1.65
CA SER A 179 -20.68 20.01 -1.13
C SER A 179 -21.01 20.13 0.37
N GLU A 180 -22.11 19.51 0.83
CA GLU A 180 -22.48 19.50 2.24
C GLU A 180 -21.52 18.66 3.10
N LEU A 181 -21.09 17.50 2.59
CA LEU A 181 -20.11 16.65 3.26
C LEU A 181 -18.76 17.36 3.39
N ALA A 182 -18.29 18.04 2.33
CA ALA A 182 -17.02 18.77 2.31
C ALA A 182 -16.90 19.80 3.44
N ARG A 183 -18.00 20.47 3.84
CA ARG A 183 -18.01 21.47 4.93
C ARG A 183 -17.65 20.90 6.30
N HIS A 184 -17.77 19.58 6.48
CA HIS A 184 -17.52 18.90 7.76
C HIS A 184 -16.19 18.14 7.77
N LEU A 185 -15.42 18.22 6.69
CA LEU A 185 -14.17 17.49 6.50
C LEU A 185 -12.97 18.45 6.60
N PRO A 186 -11.81 17.96 7.07
CA PRO A 186 -10.68 18.82 7.42
C PRO A 186 -9.93 19.40 6.21
N ILE A 187 -9.89 18.70 5.07
CA ILE A 187 -9.13 19.13 3.89
C ILE A 187 -10.11 19.66 2.84
N GLU A 188 -9.89 20.90 2.42
CA GLU A 188 -10.70 21.54 1.38
C GLU A 188 -10.44 20.92 0.01
N VAL A 189 -11.52 20.72 -0.75
CA VAL A 189 -11.48 20.25 -2.14
C VAL A 189 -11.96 21.34 -3.08
N ASN A 190 -11.64 21.24 -4.38
CA ASN A 190 -12.12 22.19 -5.38
C ASN A 190 -13.66 22.22 -5.42
N PRO A 191 -14.30 23.37 -5.11
CA PRO A 191 -15.76 23.48 -5.09
C PRO A 191 -16.43 23.24 -6.46
N HIS A 192 -15.68 23.36 -7.55
CA HIS A 192 -16.19 23.22 -8.91
C HIS A 192 -16.13 21.80 -9.48
N SER A 193 -15.62 20.82 -8.72
CA SER A 193 -15.48 19.42 -9.16
C SER A 193 -16.34 18.44 -8.37
N MET A 194 -17.42 18.91 -7.75
CA MET A 194 -18.30 18.08 -6.90
C MET A 194 -19.04 16.96 -7.67
N ASP A 195 -19.05 17.05 -8.99
CA ASP A 195 -19.56 16.05 -9.94
C ASP A 195 -18.51 15.02 -10.37
N SER A 196 -17.25 15.17 -9.95
CA SER A 196 -16.14 14.28 -10.30
C SER A 196 -16.02 13.08 -9.36
N GLY A 197 -15.78 11.89 -9.94
CA GLY A 197 -15.46 10.67 -9.21
C GLY A 197 -14.22 10.80 -8.30
N HIS A 198 -13.21 11.56 -8.73
CA HIS A 198 -11.99 11.82 -7.93
C HIS A 198 -12.29 12.68 -6.69
N THR A 199 -13.09 13.74 -6.85
CA THR A 199 -13.49 14.61 -5.73
C THR A 199 -14.34 13.83 -4.73
N LYS A 200 -15.30 13.03 -5.23
CA LYS A 200 -16.08 12.14 -4.36
C LYS A 200 -15.17 11.15 -3.63
N THR A 201 -14.20 10.53 -4.30
CA THR A 201 -13.21 9.63 -3.68
C THR A 201 -12.45 10.31 -2.56
N HIS A 202 -11.96 11.52 -2.80
CA HIS A 202 -11.25 12.32 -1.82
C HIS A 202 -12.11 12.57 -0.56
N LEU A 203 -13.37 12.99 -0.75
CA LEU A 203 -14.31 13.20 0.36
C LEU A 203 -14.62 11.90 1.12
N LEU A 204 -14.79 10.78 0.42
CA LEU A 204 -15.07 9.48 1.04
C LEU A 204 -13.90 8.98 1.88
N LEU A 205 -12.66 9.17 1.43
CA LEU A 205 -11.45 8.82 2.21
C LEU A 205 -11.36 9.69 3.47
N GLN A 206 -11.56 11.00 3.35
CA GLN A 206 -11.59 11.90 4.51
C GLN A 206 -12.72 11.55 5.50
N ALA A 207 -13.91 11.23 5.00
CA ALA A 207 -15.05 10.81 5.82
C ALA A 207 -14.76 9.49 6.53
N HIS A 208 -14.07 8.55 5.86
CA HIS A 208 -13.61 7.30 6.45
C HIS A 208 -12.62 7.53 7.59
N PHE A 209 -11.59 8.36 7.40
CA PHE A 209 -10.61 8.69 8.46
C PHE A 209 -11.25 9.42 9.64
N SER A 210 -12.21 10.30 9.36
CA SER A 210 -12.95 11.04 10.38
C SER A 210 -14.04 10.21 11.07
N ARG A 211 -14.36 9.02 10.51
CA ARG A 211 -15.56 8.23 10.84
C ARG A 211 -16.83 9.08 10.83
N ALA A 212 -16.93 9.98 9.86
CA ALA A 212 -18.06 10.89 9.69
C ALA A 212 -19.32 10.14 9.28
N MET A 213 -20.49 10.73 9.57
CA MET A 213 -21.77 10.23 9.10
C MET A 213 -21.88 10.46 7.60
N LEU A 214 -22.17 9.39 6.85
CA LEU A 214 -22.34 9.46 5.40
C LEU A 214 -23.78 9.91 5.05
N PRO A 215 -23.99 10.65 3.95
CA PRO A 215 -25.30 11.19 3.57
C PRO A 215 -26.37 10.12 3.34
N CYS A 216 -26.01 9.00 2.70
CA CYS A 216 -26.93 7.91 2.39
C CYS A 216 -26.19 6.55 2.31
N PRO A 217 -26.92 5.41 2.27
CA PRO A 217 -26.32 4.08 2.18
C PRO A 217 -25.46 3.84 0.93
N ASP A 218 -25.73 4.54 -0.18
CA ASP A 218 -24.96 4.40 -1.41
C ASP A 218 -23.51 4.85 -1.21
N TYR A 219 -23.28 5.93 -0.44
CA TYR A 219 -21.94 6.39 -0.08
C TYR A 219 -21.16 5.31 0.67
N ALA A 220 -21.83 4.51 1.51
CA ALA A 220 -21.15 3.42 2.22
C ALA A 220 -20.72 2.29 1.27
N THR A 221 -21.46 2.05 0.18
CA THR A 221 -21.07 1.11 -0.87
C THR A 221 -19.90 1.68 -1.67
N ASP A 222 -19.98 2.96 -2.04
CA ASP A 222 -18.93 3.64 -2.77
C ASP A 222 -17.62 3.72 -1.96
N THR A 223 -17.69 3.98 -0.64
CA THR A 223 -16.52 3.93 0.26
C THR A 223 -15.86 2.57 0.25
N LYS A 224 -16.62 1.46 0.22
CA LYS A 224 -16.02 0.11 0.13
C LYS A 224 -15.26 -0.07 -1.18
N SER A 225 -15.85 0.35 -2.30
CA SER A 225 -15.20 0.31 -3.62
C SER A 225 -13.91 1.14 -3.66
N VAL A 226 -13.90 2.29 -2.97
CA VAL A 226 -12.70 3.12 -2.81
C VAL A 226 -11.63 2.39 -1.99
N LEU A 227 -11.98 1.91 -0.79
CA LEU A 227 -11.04 1.23 0.11
C LEU A 227 -10.47 -0.07 -0.49
N ASP A 228 -11.23 -0.73 -1.37
CA ASP A 228 -10.82 -1.94 -2.08
C ASP A 228 -9.62 -1.71 -3.00
N ASN A 229 -9.47 -0.51 -3.55
CA ASN A 229 -8.37 -0.11 -4.44
C ASN A 229 -7.25 0.61 -3.69
N ALA A 230 -7.56 1.28 -2.57
CA ALA A 230 -6.62 2.15 -1.88
C ALA A 230 -5.30 1.48 -1.50
N ILE A 231 -5.33 0.23 -1.00
CA ILE A 231 -4.11 -0.46 -0.54
C ILE A 231 -3.14 -0.73 -1.70
N ARG A 232 -3.62 -1.20 -2.85
CA ARG A 232 -2.73 -1.49 -4.00
C ARG A 232 -2.14 -0.22 -4.61
N ILE A 233 -2.92 0.87 -4.63
CA ILE A 233 -2.45 2.18 -5.08
C ILE A 233 -1.38 2.73 -4.14
N CYS A 234 -1.61 2.71 -2.82
CA CYS A 234 -0.61 3.14 -1.85
C CYS A 234 0.68 2.29 -1.92
N GLN A 235 0.57 0.98 -2.14
CA GLN A 235 1.75 0.12 -2.28
C GLN A 235 2.56 0.43 -3.55
N ALA A 236 1.90 0.75 -4.66
CA ALA A 236 2.56 1.24 -5.86
C ALA A 236 3.26 2.59 -5.63
N MET A 237 2.60 3.54 -4.95
CA MET A 237 3.23 4.81 -4.56
C MET A 237 4.47 4.58 -3.70
N LEU A 238 4.43 3.62 -2.77
CA LEU A 238 5.56 3.26 -1.91
C LEU A 238 6.74 2.73 -2.72
N ASP A 239 6.49 1.91 -3.74
CA ASP A 239 7.55 1.39 -4.61
C ASP A 239 8.15 2.48 -5.51
N VAL A 240 7.35 3.45 -5.97
CA VAL A 240 7.87 4.63 -6.67
C VAL A 240 8.76 5.46 -5.73
N ALA A 241 8.33 5.70 -4.49
CA ALA A 241 9.13 6.42 -3.49
C ALA A 241 10.43 5.67 -3.16
N ALA A 242 10.38 4.34 -3.02
CA ALA A 242 11.55 3.51 -2.79
C ALA A 242 12.52 3.51 -3.98
N HIS A 243 12.01 3.49 -5.21
CA HIS A 243 12.84 3.55 -6.42
C HIS A 243 13.68 4.83 -6.50
N HIS A 244 13.15 5.97 -6.02
CA HIS A 244 13.88 7.24 -5.98
C HIS A 244 14.62 7.53 -4.67
N GLY A 245 14.54 6.64 -3.68
CA GLY A 245 15.18 6.89 -2.38
C GLY A 245 14.50 7.98 -1.55
N TRP A 246 13.17 8.18 -1.66
CA TRP A 246 12.44 9.24 -0.94
C TRP A 246 11.95 8.78 0.44
N LEU A 247 12.72 9.08 1.50
CA LEU A 247 12.40 8.63 2.86
C LEU A 247 11.10 9.21 3.40
N VAL A 248 10.95 10.55 3.35
CA VAL A 248 9.81 11.24 3.95
C VAL A 248 8.49 10.78 3.31
N THR A 249 8.46 10.75 1.98
CA THR A 249 7.31 10.26 1.20
C THR A 249 7.00 8.80 1.53
N ALA A 250 8.00 7.92 1.61
CA ALA A 250 7.77 6.51 1.96
C ALA A 250 7.15 6.33 3.36
N LEU A 251 7.64 7.07 4.36
CA LEU A 251 7.08 7.06 5.72
C LEU A 251 5.63 7.59 5.73
N ASN A 252 5.35 8.68 5.01
CA ASN A 252 4.00 9.24 4.92
C ASN A 252 3.02 8.33 4.16
N ILE A 253 3.50 7.58 3.16
CA ILE A 253 2.68 6.55 2.49
C ILE A 253 2.36 5.40 3.46
N ALA A 254 3.32 4.97 4.29
CA ALA A 254 3.06 3.97 5.33
C ALA A 254 2.00 4.45 6.34
N HIS A 255 2.06 5.71 6.79
CA HIS A 255 1.01 6.31 7.60
C HIS A 255 -0.35 6.33 6.87
N LEU A 256 -0.38 6.70 5.59
CA LEU A 256 -1.61 6.71 4.79
C LEU A 256 -2.24 5.30 4.72
N VAL A 257 -1.42 4.25 4.56
CA VAL A 257 -1.90 2.85 4.61
C VAL A 257 -2.53 2.52 5.96
N GLN A 258 -1.89 2.90 7.07
CA GLN A 258 -2.44 2.69 8.41
C GLN A 258 -3.75 3.46 8.63
N MET A 259 -3.86 4.69 8.11
CA MET A 259 -5.08 5.51 8.16
C MET A 259 -6.24 4.84 7.41
N VAL A 260 -5.97 4.29 6.22
CA VAL A 260 -6.93 3.52 5.41
C VAL A 260 -7.43 2.28 6.16
N VAL A 261 -6.54 1.55 6.82
CA VAL A 261 -6.91 0.32 7.54
C VAL A 261 -7.66 0.62 8.84
N GLN A 262 -7.19 1.57 9.66
CA GLN A 262 -7.78 1.85 10.98
C GLN A 262 -8.93 2.88 10.95
N ALA A 263 -9.19 3.51 9.81
CA ALA A 263 -10.20 4.55 9.65
C ALA A 263 -10.01 5.67 10.69
N ARG A 264 -8.80 6.22 10.74
CA ARG A 264 -8.35 7.27 11.65
C ARG A 264 -7.32 8.16 10.97
N TRP A 265 -7.23 9.40 11.41
CA TRP A 265 -6.15 10.30 11.01
C TRP A 265 -4.85 9.94 11.74
N VAL A 266 -3.71 10.17 11.10
CA VAL A 266 -2.39 9.95 11.73
C VAL A 266 -2.17 10.83 12.97
N ASN A 267 -2.75 12.03 12.99
CA ASN A 267 -2.65 12.97 14.09
C ASN A 267 -3.69 12.72 15.21
N ASP A 268 -4.61 11.76 15.05
CA ASP A 268 -5.53 11.39 16.12
C ASP A 268 -4.78 10.64 17.23
N PRO A 269 -5.16 10.81 18.51
CA PRO A 269 -4.54 10.05 19.61
C PRO A 269 -4.68 8.55 19.41
N CYS A 270 -3.58 7.79 19.39
CA CYS A 270 -3.64 6.36 19.02
C CYS A 270 -4.54 5.51 19.93
N LEU A 271 -4.82 5.95 21.16
CA LEU A 271 -5.79 5.31 22.06
C LEU A 271 -7.21 5.23 21.47
N ILE A 272 -7.63 6.16 20.60
CA ILE A 272 -8.99 6.13 19.99
C ILE A 272 -9.12 5.14 18.82
N THR A 273 -8.04 4.41 18.51
CA THR A 273 -8.09 3.24 17.61
C THR A 273 -8.74 2.04 18.30
N VAL A 274 -8.62 1.96 19.64
CA VAL A 274 -9.25 0.91 20.44
C VAL A 274 -10.77 1.01 20.29
N PRO A 275 -11.48 -0.10 20.01
CA PRO A 275 -12.93 -0.11 19.89
C PRO A 275 -13.63 0.49 21.11
N ASN A 276 -14.72 1.21 20.87
CA ASN A 276 -15.54 1.85 21.89
C ASN A 276 -14.84 2.97 22.71
N LEU A 277 -13.61 3.36 22.36
CA LEU A 277 -12.98 4.56 22.92
C LEU A 277 -13.22 5.78 22.02
N GLU A 278 -13.43 6.92 22.66
CA GLU A 278 -13.73 8.21 22.04
C GLU A 278 -12.85 9.29 22.66
N LYS A 279 -12.79 10.46 22.03
CA LYS A 279 -11.94 11.58 22.50
C LYS A 279 -12.25 11.99 23.94
N HIS A 280 -13.51 11.89 24.37
CA HIS A 280 -13.90 12.22 25.73
C HIS A 280 -13.38 11.22 26.78
N HIS A 281 -13.06 9.98 26.42
CA HIS A 281 -12.51 8.97 27.35
C HIS A 281 -11.01 9.17 27.65
N LEU A 282 -10.28 9.97 26.84
CA LEU A 282 -8.83 10.12 26.96
C LEU A 282 -8.36 10.66 28.32
N HIS A 283 -9.20 11.47 28.98
CA HIS A 283 -8.88 12.03 30.28
C HIS A 283 -8.71 10.95 31.37
N LEU A 284 -9.34 9.78 31.22
CA LEU A 284 -9.23 8.65 32.16
C LEU A 284 -7.81 8.08 32.19
N PHE A 285 -7.17 7.98 31.02
CA PHE A 285 -5.81 7.46 30.84
C PHE A 285 -4.75 8.41 31.42
N SER A 286 -4.98 9.72 31.28
CA SER A 286 -4.08 10.76 31.83
C SER A 286 -4.16 10.88 33.36
N LYS A 287 -5.34 10.67 33.96
CA LYS A 287 -5.59 10.87 35.41
C LYS A 287 -5.37 9.63 36.26
N TRP A 288 -5.14 8.47 35.62
CA TRP A 288 -4.98 7.22 36.34
C TRP A 288 -3.68 7.23 37.16
N ASN A 289 -3.82 7.54 38.46
CA ASN A 289 -2.71 7.54 39.41
C ASN A 289 -2.59 6.14 40.07
N GLN A 290 -1.40 5.53 40.00
CA GLN A 290 -1.03 4.25 40.64
C GLN A 290 -1.01 4.29 42.19
N GLY A 291 -1.88 5.07 42.83
CA GLY A 291 -1.87 5.26 44.28
C GLY A 291 -2.25 4.04 45.14
N LYS A 292 -2.61 2.88 44.57
CA LYS A 292 -3.12 1.73 45.36
C LYS A 292 -2.68 0.32 44.95
N ARG A 293 -1.93 0.12 43.86
CA ARG A 293 -1.44 -1.23 43.48
C ARG A 293 -0.01 -1.13 42.96
N LYS A 294 0.97 -1.50 43.80
CA LYS A 294 2.36 -1.70 43.37
C LYS A 294 2.36 -2.65 42.17
N ALA A 295 2.82 -2.17 41.01
CA ALA A 295 3.06 -3.00 39.85
C ALA A 295 4.10 -4.06 40.20
N ILE A 296 3.78 -5.33 39.92
CA ILE A 296 4.64 -6.49 40.17
C ILE A 296 5.62 -6.71 38.99
N SER A 297 5.61 -5.84 37.97
CA SER A 297 6.54 -5.91 36.84
C SER A 297 6.77 -4.52 36.21
N GLY A 298 7.89 -3.89 36.54
CA GLY A 298 8.71 -3.04 35.65
C GLY A 298 8.15 -1.73 35.06
N ASP A 299 8.67 -0.62 35.59
CA ASP A 299 9.28 0.52 34.87
C ASP A 299 8.48 1.69 34.28
N PHE A 300 7.15 1.68 34.16
CA PHE A 300 6.41 2.88 33.72
C PHE A 300 5.49 3.47 34.81
N THR A 301 5.72 4.73 35.16
CA THR A 301 4.99 5.49 36.19
C THR A 301 4.35 6.80 35.67
N GLY A 302 4.41 7.03 34.35
CA GLY A 302 3.86 8.23 33.69
C GLY A 302 2.38 8.14 33.32
N PRO A 303 1.78 9.23 32.80
CA PRO A 303 0.45 9.21 32.21
C PRO A 303 0.43 8.30 30.97
N ILE A 304 -0.72 7.70 30.68
CA ILE A 304 -0.91 6.86 29.49
C ILE A 304 -1.37 7.76 28.35
N GLU A 305 -0.51 7.99 27.36
CA GLU A 305 -0.79 8.81 26.18
C GLU A 305 -0.85 7.95 24.91
N CYS A 306 -0.19 6.79 24.90
CA CYS A 306 -0.13 5.91 23.73
C CYS A 306 -0.41 4.42 24.00
N LEU A 307 -0.58 3.64 22.92
CA LEU A 307 -0.85 2.19 23.00
C LEU A 307 0.29 1.40 23.68
N PRO A 308 1.58 1.61 23.36
CA PRO A 308 2.67 0.91 24.06
C PRO A 308 2.64 1.11 25.59
N GLU A 309 2.40 2.34 26.07
CA GLU A 309 2.28 2.65 27.50
C GLU A 309 1.07 1.94 28.13
N LEU A 310 -0.08 1.96 27.44
CA LEU A 310 -1.28 1.25 27.89
C LEU A 310 -1.00 -0.26 28.03
N ILE A 311 -0.33 -0.86 27.05
CA ILE A 311 0.03 -2.28 27.08
C ILE A 311 1.00 -2.57 28.23
N ALA A 312 2.00 -1.72 28.44
CA ALA A 312 2.96 -1.85 29.53
C ALA A 312 2.28 -1.78 30.90
N VAL A 313 1.39 -0.81 31.11
CA VAL A 313 0.63 -0.64 32.36
C VAL A 313 -0.29 -1.84 32.64
N CYS A 314 -1.01 -2.30 31.62
CA CYS A 314 -1.93 -3.43 31.80
C CYS A 314 -1.16 -4.73 32.08
N GLY A 315 0.02 -4.93 31.48
CA GLY A 315 0.85 -6.11 31.71
C GLY A 315 0.10 -7.44 31.48
N GLY A 316 -0.85 -7.47 30.54
CA GLY A 316 -1.70 -8.63 30.26
C GLY A 316 -2.87 -8.85 31.22
N ARG A 317 -3.17 -7.90 32.10
CA ARG A 317 -4.23 -8.00 33.11
C ARG A 317 -5.47 -7.16 32.76
N GLU A 318 -6.58 -7.85 32.48
CA GLU A 318 -7.87 -7.22 32.14
C GLU A 318 -8.46 -6.41 33.30
N ASP A 319 -8.19 -6.81 34.55
CA ASP A 319 -8.68 -6.11 35.74
C ASP A 319 -8.07 -4.71 35.88
N ILE A 320 -6.83 -4.52 35.43
CA ILE A 320 -6.19 -3.20 35.41
C ILE A 320 -6.83 -2.34 34.33
N PHE A 321 -6.95 -2.85 33.10
CA PHE A 321 -7.59 -2.13 32.01
C PHE A 321 -9.03 -1.72 32.37
N SER A 322 -9.79 -2.65 32.97
CA SER A 322 -11.16 -2.41 33.41
C SER A 322 -11.21 -1.31 34.47
N SER A 323 -10.28 -1.31 35.43
CA SER A 323 -10.23 -0.26 36.47
C SER A 323 -9.99 1.15 35.95
N ILE A 324 -9.44 1.30 34.73
CA ILE A 324 -9.27 2.61 34.08
C ILE A 324 -10.62 3.13 33.54
N LEU A 325 -11.52 2.23 33.12
CA LEU A 325 -12.73 2.55 32.35
C LEU A 325 -14.06 2.30 33.08
N GLU A 326 -14.03 1.65 34.25
CA GLU A 326 -15.20 1.07 34.94
C GLU A 326 -16.37 2.04 35.18
N HIS A 327 -16.11 3.35 35.26
CA HIS A 327 -17.12 4.37 35.55
C HIS A 327 -17.80 4.96 34.30
N ASP A 328 -17.15 4.92 33.15
CA ASP A 328 -17.59 5.65 31.95
C ASP A 328 -18.01 4.72 30.80
N VAL A 329 -17.55 3.45 30.82
CA VAL A 329 -17.73 2.50 29.72
C VAL A 329 -18.42 1.23 30.21
N GLN A 330 -19.33 0.67 29.41
CA GLN A 330 -20.04 -0.57 29.78
C GLN A 330 -19.08 -1.77 29.79
N VAL A 331 -19.30 -2.73 30.69
CA VAL A 331 -18.46 -3.94 30.83
C VAL A 331 -18.28 -4.70 29.52
N THR A 332 -19.33 -4.81 28.70
CA THR A 332 -19.27 -5.48 27.38
C THR A 332 -18.33 -4.75 26.41
N GLN A 333 -18.37 -3.41 26.42
CA GLN A 333 -17.50 -2.56 25.60
C GLN A 333 -16.05 -2.61 26.10
N ILE A 334 -15.84 -2.66 27.42
CA ILE A 334 -14.52 -2.84 28.04
C ILE A 334 -13.92 -4.18 27.61
N SER A 335 -14.67 -5.28 27.65
CA SER A 335 -14.17 -6.58 27.20
C SER A 335 -13.85 -6.62 25.70
N GLN A 336 -14.61 -5.90 24.86
CA GLN A 336 -14.28 -5.76 23.44
C GLN A 336 -13.00 -4.94 23.22
N ALA A 337 -12.85 -3.82 23.93
CA ALA A 337 -11.66 -2.98 23.90
C ALA A 337 -10.43 -3.74 24.41
N TRP A 338 -10.58 -4.50 25.49
CA TRP A 338 -9.54 -5.39 26.01
C TRP A 338 -9.18 -6.46 24.99
N ASN A 339 -10.15 -7.09 24.33
CA ASN A 339 -9.87 -8.07 23.28
C ASN A 339 -9.03 -7.44 22.14
N PHE A 340 -9.26 -6.18 21.78
CA PHE A 340 -8.41 -5.48 20.82
C PHE A 340 -6.99 -5.25 21.35
N VAL A 341 -6.85 -4.61 22.52
CA VAL A 341 -5.55 -4.33 23.16
C VAL A 341 -4.76 -5.63 23.36
N SER A 342 -5.48 -6.73 23.63
CA SER A 342 -4.90 -8.03 23.87
C SER A 342 -4.27 -8.70 22.66
N ASN A 343 -4.70 -8.32 21.47
CA ASN A 343 -4.20 -8.90 20.23
C ASN A 343 -3.21 -7.98 19.52
N LEU A 344 -2.98 -6.77 20.03
CA LEU A 344 -2.01 -5.83 19.45
C LEU A 344 -0.61 -6.48 19.32
N PRO A 345 0.08 -6.30 18.19
CA PRO A 345 1.33 -6.98 17.94
C PRO A 345 2.49 -6.23 18.61
N VAL A 346 2.88 -6.67 19.82
CA VAL A 346 4.09 -6.18 20.48
C VAL A 346 5.29 -6.93 19.94
N ILE A 347 6.16 -6.25 19.19
CA ILE A 347 7.35 -6.81 18.57
C ILE A 347 8.59 -6.28 19.29
N ASP A 348 9.43 -7.20 19.75
CA ASP A 348 10.79 -6.93 20.19
C ASP A 348 11.75 -7.04 18.99
N VAL A 349 12.69 -6.10 18.89
CA VAL A 349 13.59 -5.97 17.74
C VAL A 349 15.03 -6.03 18.21
N SER A 350 15.80 -6.93 17.60
CA SER A 350 17.26 -6.99 17.76
C SER A 350 17.95 -6.95 16.40
N LEU A 351 19.00 -6.14 16.31
CA LEU A 351 19.66 -5.81 15.06
C LEU A 351 21.10 -6.35 15.04
N CYS A 352 21.50 -6.92 13.92
CA CYS A 352 22.88 -7.31 13.65
C CYS A 352 23.29 -6.85 12.25
N ILE A 353 24.53 -6.45 12.05
CA ILE A 353 25.10 -6.23 10.72
C ILE A 353 25.99 -7.42 10.39
N LYS A 354 25.77 -7.99 9.20
CA LYS A 354 26.58 -9.01 8.58
C LYS A 354 27.38 -8.40 7.43
N GLY A 355 28.63 -8.77 7.34
CA GLY A 355 29.49 -8.31 6.26
C GLY A 355 30.90 -8.83 6.42
N TRP A 356 31.78 -8.35 5.54
CA TRP A 356 33.19 -8.69 5.55
C TRP A 356 34.00 -7.57 6.20
N TRP A 357 34.82 -7.95 7.18
CA TRP A 357 35.84 -7.07 7.76
C TRP A 357 37.20 -7.73 7.52
N GLU A 358 38.09 -7.01 6.83
CA GLU A 358 39.44 -7.45 6.47
C GLU A 358 39.50 -8.82 5.75
N ASN A 359 39.45 -9.93 6.50
CA ASN A 359 39.60 -11.31 6.04
C ASN A 359 38.50 -12.28 6.52
N GLU A 360 37.54 -11.86 7.35
CA GLU A 360 36.48 -12.73 7.87
C GLU A 360 35.09 -12.14 7.70
N SER A 361 34.13 -13.01 7.38
CA SER A 361 32.71 -12.70 7.45
C SER A 361 32.27 -12.72 8.91
N GLN A 362 31.80 -11.59 9.43
CA GLN A 362 31.38 -11.46 10.82
C GLN A 362 29.92 -11.04 10.91
N THR A 363 29.29 -11.35 12.06
CA THR A 363 27.97 -10.86 12.43
C THR A 363 28.12 -10.05 13.71
N LEU A 364 27.99 -8.74 13.63
CA LEU A 364 28.15 -7.84 14.77
C LEU A 364 26.78 -7.38 15.27
N PRO A 365 26.45 -7.56 16.56
CA PRO A 365 25.22 -7.03 17.13
C PRO A 365 25.30 -5.49 17.16
N ILE A 366 24.21 -4.83 16.77
CA ILE A 366 24.05 -3.39 16.94
C ILE A 366 23.45 -3.17 18.33
N HIS A 367 24.10 -2.31 19.11
CA HIS A 367 23.48 -1.81 20.34
C HIS A 367 22.42 -0.80 19.95
N THR A 368 21.16 -1.23 19.95
CA THR A 368 20.02 -0.36 19.72
C THR A 368 19.82 0.51 20.95
N VAL A 369 19.81 1.81 20.74
CA VAL A 369 19.51 2.78 21.78
C VAL A 369 18.39 3.66 21.26
N PRO A 370 17.35 3.96 22.07
CA PRO A 370 16.30 4.88 21.64
C PRO A 370 16.90 6.22 21.18
N PRO A 371 16.29 6.89 20.18
CA PRO A 371 16.76 8.19 19.70
C PRO A 371 16.99 9.17 20.86
N GLY A 372 18.14 9.86 20.86
CA GLY A 372 18.49 10.87 21.87
C GLY A 372 19.27 10.37 23.11
N THR A 373 19.61 9.09 23.20
CA THR A 373 20.40 8.57 24.33
C THR A 373 21.91 8.91 24.21
N GLN A 374 22.59 9.15 25.33
CA GLN A 374 23.99 9.62 25.35
C GLN A 374 25.04 8.54 25.05
N ASP A 375 24.75 7.25 25.29
CA ASP A 375 25.70 6.15 25.08
C ASP A 375 25.72 5.69 23.61
N LYS A 376 26.47 6.43 22.78
CA LYS A 376 26.54 6.21 21.33
C LYS A 376 27.71 5.30 20.97
N LYS A 377 27.44 4.02 20.71
CA LYS A 377 28.44 3.07 20.22
C LYS A 377 28.50 3.08 18.70
N TRP A 378 29.57 3.68 18.17
CA TRP A 378 29.83 3.76 16.73
C TRP A 378 30.39 2.45 16.19
N MET A 379 29.76 1.88 15.17
CA MET A 379 30.23 0.69 14.48
C MET A 379 31.11 1.08 13.29
N MET A 380 32.28 0.43 13.15
CA MET A 380 33.17 0.68 12.03
C MET A 380 32.77 -0.17 10.83
N LEU A 381 32.51 0.47 9.68
CA LEU A 381 32.24 -0.17 8.39
C LEU A 381 33.14 0.45 7.32
N HIS A 382 33.44 -0.27 6.24
CA HIS A 382 34.19 0.29 5.11
C HIS A 382 33.26 1.06 4.17
N ALA A 383 33.80 2.11 3.54
CA ALA A 383 33.14 2.87 2.49
C ALA A 383 32.92 2.01 1.24
N ASP A 384 31.85 2.31 0.49
CA ASP A 384 31.51 1.68 -0.80
C ASP A 384 31.48 0.13 -0.75
N GLN A 385 30.87 -0.41 0.31
CA GLN A 385 30.78 -1.84 0.51
C GLN A 385 29.35 -2.25 0.85
N GLU A 386 28.93 -3.40 0.32
CA GLU A 386 27.65 -4.01 0.66
C GLU A 386 27.71 -4.68 2.03
N TYR A 387 26.74 -4.35 2.88
CA TYR A 387 26.49 -4.99 4.16
C TYR A 387 25.04 -5.47 4.22
N VAL A 388 24.79 -6.46 5.09
CA VAL A 388 23.45 -7.01 5.31
C VAL A 388 23.01 -6.70 6.72
N LEU A 389 21.99 -5.87 6.86
CA LEU A 389 21.27 -5.65 8.11
C LEU A 389 20.32 -6.82 8.38
N GLN A 390 20.62 -7.63 9.40
CA GLN A 390 19.73 -8.66 9.89
C GLN A 390 18.90 -8.12 11.05
N VAL A 391 17.58 -8.11 10.85
CA VAL A 391 16.56 -7.66 11.80
C VAL A 391 15.84 -8.89 12.35
N ASN A 392 16.04 -9.19 13.63
CA ASN A 392 15.35 -10.28 14.31
C ASN A 392 14.15 -9.70 15.07
N LEU A 393 12.96 -10.14 14.67
CA LEU A 393 11.67 -9.76 15.21
C LEU A 393 11.14 -10.87 16.11
N GLN A 394 10.80 -10.55 17.35
CA GLN A 394 10.18 -11.50 18.30
C GLN A 394 8.87 -10.94 18.82
N ARG A 395 7.75 -11.65 18.62
CA ARG A 395 6.46 -11.24 19.17
C ARG A 395 6.42 -11.55 20.67
N ILE A 396 6.24 -10.52 21.51
CA ILE A 396 6.13 -10.66 22.96
C ILE A 396 4.73 -11.18 23.31
N ARG A 397 4.68 -12.16 24.24
CA ARG A 397 3.41 -12.67 24.77
C ARG A 397 3.10 -12.02 26.11
N THR A 398 2.26 -11.00 26.12
CA THR A 398 1.80 -10.30 27.33
C THR A 398 0.62 -11.00 28.00
N GLY A 399 0.75 -12.31 28.30
CA GLY A 399 -0.18 -13.01 29.21
C GLY A 399 -1.57 -13.39 28.68
N TYR A 400 -1.85 -13.23 27.38
CA TYR A 400 -3.17 -13.48 26.80
C TYR A 400 -3.56 -14.98 26.72
N ARG A 401 -4.85 -15.26 26.91
CA ARG A 401 -5.46 -16.60 27.00
C ARG A 401 -4.98 -17.57 25.90
N LYS A 402 -4.98 -18.87 26.22
CA LYS A 402 -4.75 -20.04 25.35
C LYS A 402 -5.67 -20.04 24.12
N GLY A 403 -5.36 -19.25 23.10
CA GLY A 403 -6.06 -19.18 21.82
C GLY A 403 -5.08 -19.32 20.65
N ARG A 404 -5.59 -19.73 19.49
CA ARG A 404 -4.81 -19.79 18.24
C ARG A 404 -4.56 -18.35 17.80
N GLN A 405 -3.29 -17.95 17.75
CA GLN A 405 -2.92 -16.62 17.25
C GLN A 405 -3.39 -16.49 15.80
N ASP A 406 -4.20 -15.47 15.55
CA ASP A 406 -4.70 -15.14 14.22
C ASP A 406 -3.69 -14.22 13.52
N SER A 407 -3.46 -14.44 12.23
CA SER A 407 -2.64 -13.54 11.42
C SER A 407 -3.42 -12.27 11.02
N LYS A 408 -4.73 -12.25 11.26
CA LYS A 408 -5.60 -11.15 10.86
C LYS A 408 -5.49 -9.94 11.79
N ALA A 409 -5.29 -8.78 11.17
CA ALA A 409 -5.37 -7.49 11.84
C ALA A 409 -6.81 -7.17 12.24
N ILE A 410 -6.99 -6.58 13.41
CA ILE A 410 -8.31 -6.11 13.85
C ILE A 410 -8.57 -4.73 13.24
N ALA A 411 -9.37 -4.69 12.17
CA ALA A 411 -9.71 -3.48 11.42
C ALA A 411 -11.22 -3.44 11.12
N PRO A 412 -12.09 -3.13 12.10
CA PRO A 412 -13.55 -3.27 11.96
C PRO A 412 -14.19 -2.30 10.97
N LYS A 413 -13.46 -1.26 10.56
CA LYS A 413 -13.90 -0.26 9.57
C LYS A 413 -13.33 -0.50 8.18
N PHE A 414 -12.43 -1.48 8.02
CA PHE A 414 -11.90 -1.87 6.72
C PHE A 414 -12.73 -3.04 6.15
N PRO A 415 -13.17 -3.00 4.87
CA PRO A 415 -14.14 -3.96 4.35
C PRO A 415 -13.61 -5.38 4.16
N LYS A 416 -12.29 -5.53 3.97
CA LYS A 416 -11.64 -6.82 3.68
C LYS A 416 -10.88 -7.32 4.89
N ALA A 417 -10.81 -8.64 5.06
CA ALA A 417 -9.90 -9.22 6.03
C ALA A 417 -8.45 -8.93 5.60
N LYS A 418 -7.64 -8.39 6.51
CA LYS A 418 -6.25 -8.03 6.27
C LYS A 418 -5.34 -8.83 7.20
N ASP A 419 -4.29 -9.43 6.66
CA ASP A 419 -3.22 -10.00 7.48
C ASP A 419 -2.31 -8.88 8.00
N GLU A 420 -1.83 -9.03 9.24
CA GLU A 420 -0.84 -8.12 9.81
C GLU A 420 0.47 -8.23 9.02
N GLY A 421 1.01 -7.07 8.64
CA GLY A 421 2.30 -6.94 8.00
C GLY A 421 3.06 -5.72 8.54
N TRP A 422 4.29 -5.58 8.05
CA TRP A 422 5.21 -4.54 8.45
C TRP A 422 6.02 -4.04 7.26
N PHE A 423 6.31 -2.74 7.27
CA PHE A 423 7.33 -2.12 6.45
C PHE A 423 8.59 -1.96 7.28
N LEU A 424 9.70 -2.48 6.77
CA LEU A 424 11.03 -2.25 7.29
C LEU A 424 11.69 -1.22 6.38
N ILE A 425 11.92 -0.02 6.89
CA ILE A 425 12.45 1.11 6.13
C ILE A 425 13.74 1.55 6.79
N LEU A 426 14.85 1.49 6.05
CA LEU A 426 16.15 2.01 6.47
C LEU A 426 16.39 3.31 5.73
N GLY A 427 16.73 4.38 6.44
CA GLY A 427 16.99 5.68 5.82
C GLY A 427 18.01 6.52 6.58
N GLU A 428 18.57 7.50 5.89
CA GLU A 428 19.40 8.56 6.45
C GLU A 428 18.56 9.83 6.62
N VAL A 429 18.25 10.18 7.87
CA VAL A 429 17.30 11.26 8.19
C VAL A 429 17.80 12.62 7.73
N ASP A 430 19.10 12.89 7.92
CA ASP A 430 19.72 14.18 7.60
C ASP A 430 19.66 14.49 6.10
N LYS A 431 19.82 13.47 5.26
CA LYS A 431 19.71 13.58 3.79
C LYS A 431 18.30 13.33 3.25
N ARG A 432 17.37 12.88 4.10
CA ARG A 432 16.02 12.43 3.70
C ARG A 432 16.05 11.30 2.66
N GLU A 433 17.08 10.47 2.73
CA GLU A 433 17.35 9.42 1.75
C GLU A 433 16.87 8.06 2.29
N LEU A 434 16.07 7.36 1.50
CA LEU A 434 15.68 5.98 1.77
C LEU A 434 16.78 5.07 1.21
N VAL A 435 17.40 4.32 2.12
CA VAL A 435 18.51 3.41 1.81
C VAL A 435 17.98 2.03 1.41
N ALA A 436 16.98 1.51 2.13
CA ALA A 436 16.38 0.22 1.80
C ALA A 436 14.94 0.10 2.31
N LEU A 437 14.12 -0.67 1.61
CA LEU A 437 12.74 -0.97 1.96
C LEU A 437 12.45 -2.46 1.82
N LYS A 438 11.83 -3.07 2.83
CA LYS A 438 11.40 -4.47 2.79
C LYS A 438 10.04 -4.67 3.45
N ARG A 439 9.15 -5.39 2.75
CA ARG A 439 7.84 -5.81 3.28
C ARG A 439 7.99 -7.12 4.05
N ILE A 440 7.38 -7.19 5.23
CA ILE A 440 7.41 -8.36 6.11
C ILE A 440 5.97 -8.75 6.41
N GLY A 441 5.66 -10.04 6.30
CA GLY A 441 4.34 -10.56 6.67
C GLY A 441 4.17 -10.73 8.19
N TYR A 442 3.18 -11.53 8.56
CA TYR A 442 2.84 -11.82 9.94
C TYR A 442 4.00 -12.41 10.76
N VAL A 443 4.31 -11.78 11.91
CA VAL A 443 5.33 -12.26 12.85
C VAL A 443 4.67 -13.17 13.88
N ARG A 444 4.85 -14.49 13.72
CA ARG A 444 4.22 -15.49 14.59
C ARG A 444 4.88 -15.64 15.97
N ASN A 445 6.19 -15.86 15.98
CA ASN A 445 6.96 -16.05 17.22
C ASN A 445 8.32 -15.38 17.13
N ARG A 446 9.15 -15.87 16.20
CA ARG A 446 10.42 -15.26 15.81
C ARG A 446 10.50 -15.24 14.30
N ASN A 447 10.96 -14.13 13.74
CA ASN A 447 11.25 -13.97 12.33
C ASN A 447 12.59 -13.24 12.19
N SER A 448 13.43 -13.65 11.26
CA SER A 448 14.69 -12.97 10.97
C SER A 448 14.67 -12.52 9.52
N VAL A 449 14.83 -11.22 9.32
CA VAL A 449 14.72 -10.58 8.01
C VAL A 449 16.04 -9.89 7.70
N SER A 450 16.61 -10.20 6.54
CA SER A 450 17.84 -9.57 6.06
C SER A 450 17.53 -8.51 5.02
N VAL A 451 18.19 -7.36 5.11
CA VAL A 451 18.13 -6.25 4.15
C VAL A 451 19.55 -5.89 3.76
N ALA A 452 19.87 -5.96 2.47
CA ALA A 452 21.15 -5.50 1.96
C ALA A 452 21.15 -3.98 1.79
N PHE A 453 22.28 -3.34 2.05
CA PHE A 453 22.49 -1.91 1.82
C PHE A 453 23.96 -1.63 1.54
N TYR A 454 24.22 -0.54 0.82
CA TYR A 454 25.58 -0.05 0.57
C TYR A 454 25.92 1.08 1.54
N THR A 455 27.18 1.09 1.99
CA THR A 455 27.73 2.23 2.74
C THR A 455 28.08 3.38 1.82
N PRO A 456 28.07 4.63 2.31
CA PRO A 456 28.47 5.79 1.51
C PRO A 456 29.93 5.69 1.05
N GLU A 457 30.26 6.32 -0.08
CA GLU A 457 31.62 6.41 -0.61
C GLU A 457 32.54 7.27 0.28
N SER A 458 31.98 8.28 0.95
CA SER A 458 32.75 9.22 1.75
C SER A 458 32.89 8.74 3.19
N THR A 459 34.13 8.77 3.68
CA THR A 459 34.43 8.42 5.08
C THR A 459 33.84 9.44 6.02
N GLY A 460 33.34 9.00 7.17
CA GLY A 460 32.75 9.89 8.15
C GLY A 460 31.76 9.19 9.07
N ARG A 461 31.06 10.00 9.86
CA ARG A 461 30.03 9.54 10.78
C ARG A 461 28.66 9.70 10.15
N TYR A 462 27.91 8.62 10.11
CA TYR A 462 26.56 8.56 9.56
C TYR A 462 25.61 7.98 10.59
N ILE A 463 24.38 8.48 10.59
CA ILE A 463 23.31 7.94 11.43
C ILE A 463 22.25 7.43 10.48
N TYR A 464 22.11 6.11 10.44
CA TYR A 464 21.00 5.46 9.76
C TYR A 464 19.92 5.18 10.77
N THR A 465 18.68 5.27 10.35
CA THR A 465 17.52 5.01 11.20
C THR A 465 16.69 3.91 10.56
N LEU A 466 16.43 2.87 11.35
CA LEU A 466 15.52 1.79 11.00
C LEU A 466 14.14 2.09 11.55
N TYR A 467 13.16 2.13 10.66
CA TYR A 467 11.74 2.23 10.98
C TYR A 467 11.09 0.86 10.77
N LEU A 468 10.46 0.33 11.82
CA LEU A 468 9.56 -0.81 11.73
C LEU A 468 8.13 -0.27 11.84
N MET A 469 7.46 -0.15 10.70
CA MET A 469 6.11 0.41 10.64
C MET A 469 5.07 -0.68 10.41
N SER A 470 3.98 -0.66 11.17
CA SER A 470 2.88 -1.58 10.90
C SER A 470 2.17 -1.18 9.61
N ASP A 471 1.74 -2.14 8.80
CA ASP A 471 0.87 -1.85 7.65
C ASP A 471 -0.63 -1.83 8.04
N SER A 472 -0.92 -1.98 9.33
CA SER A 472 -2.26 -2.29 9.84
C SER A 472 -2.67 -1.44 11.04
N TYR A 473 -1.76 -1.08 11.94
CA TYR A 473 -2.09 -0.39 13.19
C TYR A 473 -1.36 0.95 13.31
N LEU A 474 -2.06 1.98 13.79
CA LEU A 474 -1.47 3.27 14.15
C LEU A 474 -0.88 3.21 15.56
N GLY A 475 0.29 3.82 15.76
CA GLY A 475 0.92 3.96 17.09
C GLY A 475 1.68 2.71 17.57
N MET A 476 1.94 1.75 16.69
CA MET A 476 2.76 0.56 16.96
C MET A 476 4.13 0.61 16.26
N ASP A 477 4.45 1.74 15.64
CA ASP A 477 5.68 1.93 14.86
C ASP A 477 6.87 2.13 15.80
N GLN A 478 8.03 1.63 15.38
CA GLN A 478 9.26 1.68 16.16
C GLN A 478 10.40 2.27 15.34
N GLN A 479 11.30 2.98 16.01
CA GLN A 479 12.45 3.64 15.40
C GLN A 479 13.73 3.30 16.16
N TYR A 480 14.80 2.95 15.43
CA TYR A 480 16.11 2.62 16.00
C TYR A 480 17.22 3.32 15.23
N ASP A 481 18.03 4.11 15.94
CA ASP A 481 19.21 4.75 15.36
C ASP A 481 20.42 3.80 15.36
N ILE A 482 21.14 3.77 14.24
CA ILE A 482 22.30 2.95 13.95
C ILE A 482 23.46 3.90 13.65
N TYR A 483 24.44 3.93 14.56
CA TYR A 483 25.59 4.83 14.49
C TYR A 483 26.74 4.18 13.73
N LEU A 484 27.04 4.68 12.53
CA LEU A 484 28.05 4.15 11.62
C LEU A 484 29.24 5.09 11.51
N ASN A 485 30.44 4.56 11.67
CA ASN A 485 31.70 5.25 11.42
C ASN A 485 32.36 4.61 10.19
N ILE A 486 32.16 5.25 9.05
CA ILE A 486 32.63 4.78 7.75
C ILE A 486 34.11 5.12 7.60
N VAL A 487 34.93 4.08 7.48
CA VAL A 487 36.38 4.15 7.27
C VAL A 487 36.72 3.91 5.79
N PRO A 488 37.95 4.24 5.33
CA PRO A 488 38.33 4.02 3.94
C PRO A 488 38.04 2.60 3.44
N ALA A 489 37.70 2.51 2.16
CA ALA A 489 37.43 1.24 1.49
C ALA A 489 38.60 0.26 1.69
N SER A 490 38.27 -1.01 1.91
CA SER A 490 39.25 -2.09 1.99
C SER A 490 39.19 -2.95 0.75
N ILE A 491 40.27 -2.93 -0.04
CA ILE A 491 40.40 -3.72 -1.28
C ILE A 491 40.17 -5.21 -1.00
N SER A 492 40.64 -5.73 0.14
CA SER A 492 40.45 -7.14 0.50
C SER A 492 38.99 -7.49 0.81
N ALA A 493 38.26 -6.57 1.46
CA ALA A 493 36.86 -6.78 1.82
C ALA A 493 35.93 -6.68 0.59
N GLN A 494 36.20 -5.73 -0.32
CA GLN A 494 35.42 -5.50 -1.53
C GLN A 494 35.51 -6.69 -2.50
N VAL A 495 36.73 -7.17 -2.78
CA VAL A 495 36.95 -8.34 -3.66
C VAL A 495 36.25 -9.59 -3.11
N ASN A 496 36.30 -9.83 -1.80
CA ASN A 496 35.66 -11.00 -1.20
C ASN A 496 34.12 -10.93 -1.24
N SER A 497 33.55 -9.72 -1.10
CA SER A 497 32.10 -9.50 -1.24
C SER A 497 31.62 -9.77 -2.66
N GLU A 498 32.34 -9.26 -3.66
CA GLU A 498 32.01 -9.46 -5.08
C GLU A 498 32.12 -10.92 -5.51
N VAL A 499 33.16 -11.62 -5.07
CA VAL A 499 33.38 -13.05 -5.37
C VAL A 499 32.27 -13.92 -4.77
N THR A 500 31.86 -13.63 -3.52
CA THR A 500 30.74 -14.36 -2.91
C THR A 500 29.40 -14.03 -3.56
N GLY A 501 29.17 -12.77 -3.96
CA GLY A 501 28.02 -12.37 -4.76
C GLY A 501 27.93 -13.13 -6.08
N ALA A 502 29.02 -13.18 -6.85
CA ALA A 502 29.09 -13.89 -8.13
C ALA A 502 28.85 -15.41 -7.99
N LEU A 503 29.38 -16.04 -6.95
CA LEU A 503 29.15 -17.46 -6.64
C LEU A 503 27.71 -17.75 -6.22
N GLY A 504 27.05 -16.82 -5.52
CA GLY A 504 25.64 -16.93 -5.15
C GLY A 504 24.71 -16.90 -6.36
N THR A 505 25.00 -16.03 -7.33
CA THR A 505 24.21 -15.92 -8.58
C THR A 505 24.36 -17.14 -9.48
N LEU A 506 25.55 -17.77 -9.50
CA LEU A 506 25.81 -19.02 -10.23
C LEU A 506 25.17 -20.27 -9.59
N ALA A 507 24.81 -20.22 -8.30
CA ALA A 507 24.13 -21.31 -7.60
C ALA A 507 22.59 -21.24 -7.71
N LEU A 508 22.06 -20.13 -8.27
CA LEU A 508 20.63 -19.86 -8.47
C LEU A 508 20.21 -19.90 -9.95
N GLN A 509 21.14 -20.16 -10.87
CA GLN A 509 20.88 -20.64 -12.24
C GLN A 509 20.97 -22.17 -12.26
#